data_AF-D7VJU5-F1
#
_entry.id   AF-D7VJU5-F1
#
_cell.length_a   1.000
_cell.length_b   1.000
_cell.length_c   1.000
_cell.angle_alpha   90.00
_cell.angle_beta   90.00
_cell.angle_gamma   90.00
#
_symmetry.space_group_name_H-M   'P 1'
#
loop_
_entity.id
_entity.type
_entity.pdbx_description
1 polymer ?
#
loop_
_entity_poly.entity_id
_entity_poly.type
_entity_poly.pdbx_seq_one_letter_code
_entity_poly.pdbx_strand_id
1 'polypeptide(L)'
;MYNAPGVARILRKALMKILIYSLFIWLFYSCNNRNQDRVIIDSPKQEMLPKKTLDSLCRRAINEGDFEAYHVLATEFFEQIKNYELYYYALIMANKYQCPEAYENLYIILNTSITINGIKMYSNDHLTEYFSKFYLLKAYELGYDNAKYSIHEAFGDDNIPSKSSFYLEKIEEEYRNMQTKDFNR
;
A
#
# COMPACT_ATOMS: atom_id res chain seq x y z
N MET A 1 70.74 -8.17 11.12
CA MET A 1 70.17 -6.95 11.74
C MET A 1 69.85 -5.96 10.63
N TYR A 2 68.60 -5.85 10.22
CA TYR A 2 68.11 -4.78 9.36
C TYR A 2 66.88 -4.16 10.04
N ASN A 3 67.13 -3.18 10.92
CA ASN A 3 66.08 -2.34 11.50
C ASN A 3 65.85 -1.17 10.53
N ALA A 4 64.90 -1.32 9.62
CA ALA A 4 64.50 -0.24 8.71
C ALA A 4 63.28 0.51 9.29
N PRO A 5 63.46 1.65 9.99
CA PRO A 5 62.37 2.39 10.65
C PRO A 5 61.31 2.93 9.66
N GLY A 6 61.62 2.97 8.37
CA GLY A 6 60.69 3.37 7.30
C GLY A 6 59.60 2.32 7.03
N VAL A 7 59.94 1.03 7.11
CA VAL A 7 59.02 -0.07 6.75
C VAL A 7 57.90 -0.18 7.79
N ALA A 8 58.24 -0.07 9.08
CA ALA A 8 57.26 -0.06 10.17
C ALA A 8 56.31 1.15 10.11
N ARG A 9 56.80 2.32 9.65
CA ARG A 9 55.99 3.54 9.50
C ARG A 9 55.01 3.45 8.32
N ILE A 10 55.42 2.81 7.22
CA ILE A 10 54.57 2.57 6.05
C ILE A 10 53.50 1.51 6.38
N LEU A 11 53.89 0.42 7.03
CA LEU A 11 52.96 -0.63 7.49
C LEU A 11 51.91 -0.09 8.48
N ARG A 12 52.30 0.78 9.42
CA ARG A 12 51.34 1.43 10.34
C ARG A 12 50.33 2.32 9.61
N LYS A 13 50.77 3.08 8.61
CA LYS A 13 49.86 3.92 7.79
C LYS A 13 48.93 3.07 6.92
N ALA A 14 49.41 1.96 6.36
CA ALA A 14 48.59 1.03 5.59
C ALA A 14 47.56 0.32 6.48
N LEU A 15 47.96 -0.17 7.65
CA LEU A 15 47.06 -0.78 8.64
C LEU A 15 45.99 0.21 9.12
N MET A 16 46.36 1.46 9.40
CA MET A 16 45.41 2.49 9.83
C MET A 16 44.40 2.84 8.73
N LYS A 17 44.82 2.87 7.46
CA LYS A 17 43.91 3.06 6.31
C LYS A 17 42.95 1.87 6.14
N ILE A 18 43.43 0.64 6.31
CA ILE A 18 42.60 -0.56 6.25
C ILE A 18 41.55 -0.55 7.38
N LEU A 19 41.95 -0.17 8.60
CA LEU A 19 41.04 -0.05 9.75
C LEU A 19 39.96 1.02 9.51
N ILE A 20 40.33 2.17 8.93
CA ILE A 20 39.37 3.23 8.56
C ILE A 20 38.39 2.72 7.48
N TYR A 21 38.88 2.03 6.44
CA TYR A 21 38.02 1.46 5.40
C TYR A 21 37.08 0.38 5.95
N SER A 22 37.53 -0.48 6.88
CA SER A 22 36.67 -1.48 7.51
C SER A 22 35.57 -0.85 8.40
N LEU A 23 35.86 0.29 9.04
CA LEU A 23 34.88 1.04 9.82
C LEU A 23 33.80 1.66 8.91
N PHE A 24 34.19 2.18 7.75
CA PHE A 24 33.24 2.71 6.76
C PHE A 24 32.34 1.60 6.18
N ILE A 25 32.87 0.40 5.92
CA ILE A 25 32.06 -0.73 5.41
C ILE A 25 31.02 -1.18 6.45
N TRP A 26 31.36 -1.15 7.75
CA TRP A 26 30.41 -1.46 8.82
C TRP A 26 29.28 -0.43 8.95
N LEU A 27 29.54 0.84 8.66
CA LEU A 27 28.49 1.87 8.64
C LEU A 27 27.45 1.64 7.53
N PHE A 28 27.84 1.04 6.39
CA PHE A 28 26.90 0.70 5.31
C PHE A 28 26.16 -0.62 5.53
N TYR A 29 26.69 -1.55 6.33
CA TYR A 29 26.03 -2.82 6.65
C TYR A 29 25.01 -2.73 7.79
N SER A 30 24.95 -1.60 8.50
CA SER A 30 24.01 -1.42 9.63
C SER A 30 22.58 -1.03 9.23
N CYS A 31 22.30 -0.83 7.93
CA CYS A 31 20.96 -0.55 7.42
C CYS A 31 20.48 -1.65 6.47
N ASN A 32 20.17 -2.85 6.99
CA ASN A 32 19.29 -3.78 6.27
C ASN A 32 18.41 -4.69 7.13
N ASN A 33 18.02 -4.24 8.32
CA ASN A 33 16.83 -4.79 8.98
C ASN A 33 15.73 -3.74 8.92
N ARG A 34 15.02 -3.67 7.79
CA ARG A 34 13.63 -3.21 7.81
C ARG A 34 12.83 -4.30 8.53
N ASN A 35 12.94 -4.33 9.85
CA ASN A 35 11.82 -4.77 10.64
C ASN A 35 10.69 -3.81 10.22
N GLN A 36 9.70 -4.32 9.51
CA GLN A 36 8.43 -3.62 9.37
C GLN A 36 7.92 -3.45 10.79
N ASP A 37 8.23 -2.32 11.39
CA ASP A 37 7.68 -1.93 12.67
C ASP A 37 6.17 -2.05 12.51
N ARG A 38 5.59 -2.98 13.28
CA ARG A 38 4.16 -3.13 13.40
C ARG A 38 3.67 -1.78 13.89
N VAL A 39 3.06 -0.98 13.02
CA VAL A 39 2.37 0.22 13.46
C VAL A 39 1.15 -0.26 14.23
N ILE A 40 1.34 -0.52 15.52
CA ILE A 40 0.27 -0.74 16.48
C ILE A 40 -0.26 0.66 16.77
N ILE A 41 -1.31 1.06 16.04
CA ILE A 41 -1.94 2.35 16.29
C ILE A 41 -2.91 2.16 17.45
N ASP A 42 -2.49 2.54 18.66
CA ASP A 42 -3.45 2.95 19.69
C ASP A 42 -4.09 4.25 19.17
N SER A 43 -5.25 4.12 18.53
CA SER A 43 -5.91 5.20 17.80
C SER A 43 -5.97 6.49 18.65
N PRO A 44 -5.30 7.58 18.24
CA PRO A 44 -5.52 8.86 18.88
C PRO A 44 -7.00 9.19 18.70
N LYS A 45 -7.71 9.41 19.82
CA LYS A 45 -9.14 9.78 19.81
C LYS A 45 -9.30 11.17 19.18
N GLN A 46 -9.27 11.25 17.86
CA GLN A 46 -9.75 12.41 17.14
C GLN A 46 -11.28 12.36 17.20
N GLU A 47 -11.91 13.48 17.55
CA GLU A 47 -13.36 13.50 17.75
C GLU A 47 -14.05 13.29 16.40
N MET A 48 -14.82 12.20 16.29
CA MET A 48 -15.54 11.87 15.08
C MET A 48 -16.61 12.93 14.79
N LEU A 49 -16.92 13.15 13.51
CA LEU A 49 -18.08 13.97 13.13
C LEU A 49 -19.35 13.57 13.89
N PRO A 50 -20.22 14.55 14.22
CA PRO A 50 -21.49 14.26 14.90
C PRO A 50 -22.30 13.22 14.13
N LYS A 51 -22.89 12.26 14.85
CA LYS A 51 -23.65 11.14 14.24
C LYS A 51 -24.66 11.61 13.19
N LYS A 52 -25.41 12.68 13.45
CA LYS A 52 -26.39 13.23 12.52
C LYS A 52 -25.76 13.67 11.19
N THR A 53 -24.56 14.26 11.25
CA THR A 53 -23.78 14.66 10.08
C THR A 53 -23.31 13.43 9.31
N LEU A 54 -22.74 12.44 10.01
CA LEU A 54 -22.32 11.19 9.40
C LEU A 54 -23.47 10.45 8.71
N ASP A 55 -24.62 10.32 9.38
CA ASP A 55 -25.82 9.68 8.83
C ASP A 55 -26.36 10.43 7.60
N SER A 56 -26.14 11.75 7.52
CA SER A 56 -26.50 12.54 6.34
C SER A 56 -25.53 12.31 5.19
N LEU A 57 -24.22 12.29 5.46
CA LEU A 57 -23.18 12.02 4.46
C LEU A 57 -23.35 10.60 3.88
N CYS A 58 -23.55 9.60 4.75
CA CYS A 58 -23.81 8.22 4.33
C CYS A 58 -25.02 8.12 3.42
N ARG A 59 -26.14 8.78 3.74
CA ARG A 59 -27.34 8.75 2.89
C ARG A 59 -27.08 9.35 1.51
N ARG A 60 -26.47 10.54 1.46
CA ARG A 60 -26.14 11.20 0.19
C ARG A 60 -25.17 10.36 -0.65
N ALA A 61 -24.07 9.90 -0.06
CA ALA A 61 -23.11 9.07 -0.77
C ALA A 61 -23.76 7.76 -1.24
N ILE A 62 -24.28 6.94 -0.32
CA ILE A 62 -24.68 5.57 -0.61
C ILE A 62 -26.00 5.48 -1.38
N ASN A 63 -26.98 6.34 -1.11
CA ASN A 63 -28.29 6.27 -1.76
C ASN A 63 -28.38 7.12 -3.02
N GLU A 64 -27.66 8.25 -3.07
CA GLU A 64 -27.80 9.24 -4.14
C GLU A 64 -26.55 9.29 -5.05
N GLY A 65 -25.45 8.66 -4.65
CA GLY A 65 -24.20 8.67 -5.43
C GLY A 65 -23.44 9.99 -5.34
N ASP A 66 -23.63 10.74 -4.25
CA ASP A 66 -22.99 12.04 -4.05
C ASP A 66 -21.48 11.88 -3.75
N PHE A 67 -20.64 12.24 -4.72
CA PHE A 67 -19.19 12.08 -4.63
C PHE A 67 -18.55 13.01 -3.60
N GLU A 68 -19.06 14.23 -3.43
CA GLU A 68 -18.57 15.17 -2.42
C GLU A 68 -18.89 14.68 -1.01
N ALA A 69 -20.10 14.14 -0.82
CA ALA A 69 -20.44 13.50 0.45
C ALA A 69 -19.57 12.27 0.71
N TYR A 70 -19.24 11.49 -0.33
CA TYR A 70 -18.34 10.36 -0.21
C TYR A 70 -16.92 10.79 0.14
N HIS A 71 -16.38 11.84 -0.50
CA HIS A 71 -15.05 12.36 -0.22
C HIS A 71 -14.89 12.70 1.27
N VAL A 72 -15.80 13.52 1.81
CA VAL A 72 -15.79 13.89 3.24
C VAL A 72 -15.90 12.66 4.14
N LEU A 73 -16.75 11.71 3.76
CA LEU A 73 -16.95 10.47 4.50
C LEU A 73 -15.67 9.59 4.49
N ALA A 74 -14.99 9.49 3.35
CA ALA A 74 -13.77 8.71 3.19
C ALA A 74 -12.62 9.31 4.00
N THR A 75 -12.44 10.63 3.96
CA THR A 75 -11.46 11.33 4.78
C THR A 75 -11.68 11.05 6.27
N GLU A 76 -12.91 11.21 6.75
CA GLU A 76 -13.27 10.91 8.15
C GLU A 76 -12.94 9.47 8.53
N PHE A 77 -13.27 8.49 7.69
CA PHE A 77 -13.00 7.09 7.99
C PHE A 77 -11.50 6.74 7.95
N PHE A 78 -10.71 7.33 7.06
CA PHE A 78 -9.26 7.15 7.06
C PHE A 78 -8.60 7.74 8.31
N GLU A 79 -8.99 8.96 8.71
CA GLU A 79 -8.48 9.60 9.93
C GLU A 79 -8.81 8.79 11.20
N GLN A 80 -9.98 8.16 11.22
CA GLN A 80 -10.46 7.33 12.33
C GLN A 80 -9.98 5.87 12.26
N ILE A 81 -9.19 5.49 11.25
CA ILE A 81 -8.67 4.12 11.03
C ILE A 81 -9.81 3.09 10.91
N LYS A 82 -10.91 3.52 10.30
CA LYS A 82 -12.13 2.73 10.07
C LYS A 82 -12.15 2.11 8.68
N ASN A 83 -11.04 1.45 8.35
CA ASN A 83 -10.79 0.93 7.01
C ASN A 83 -11.78 -0.17 6.59
N TYR A 84 -12.34 -0.93 7.54
CA TYR A 84 -13.33 -1.97 7.22
C TYR A 84 -14.72 -1.38 6.89
N GLU A 85 -15.17 -0.32 7.58
CA GLU A 85 -16.38 0.41 7.17
C GLU A 85 -16.16 1.13 5.83
N LEU A 86 -15.00 1.78 5.67
CA LEU A 86 -14.71 2.48 4.42
C LEU A 86 -14.66 1.51 3.24
N TYR A 87 -14.10 0.32 3.40
CA TYR A 87 -14.10 -0.71 2.37
C TYR A 87 -15.51 -1.03 1.85
N TYR A 88 -16.47 -1.19 2.76
CA TYR A 88 -17.87 -1.46 2.38
C TYR A 88 -18.48 -0.31 1.57
N TYR A 89 -18.29 0.93 2.01
CA TYR A 89 -18.81 2.10 1.31
C TYR A 89 -18.11 2.36 -0.02
N ALA A 90 -16.79 2.18 -0.07
CA ALA A 90 -15.99 2.30 -1.28
C ALA A 90 -16.42 1.28 -2.34
N LEU A 91 -16.70 0.02 -1.96
CA LEU A 91 -17.24 -0.98 -2.87
C LEU A 91 -18.57 -0.55 -3.51
N ILE A 92 -19.50 0.02 -2.73
CA ILE A 92 -20.78 0.49 -3.26
C ILE A 92 -20.54 1.65 -4.24
N MET A 93 -19.74 2.64 -3.83
CA MET A 93 -19.48 3.84 -4.62
C MET A 93 -18.74 3.54 -5.93
N ALA A 94 -17.75 2.66 -5.87
CA ALA A 94 -17.01 2.18 -7.03
C ALA A 94 -17.95 1.42 -7.98
N ASN A 95 -18.66 0.41 -7.50
CA ASN A 95 -19.43 -0.47 -8.39
C ASN A 95 -20.73 0.17 -8.91
N LYS A 96 -21.51 0.79 -8.02
CA LYS A 96 -22.84 1.32 -8.37
C LYS A 96 -22.77 2.66 -9.10
N TYR A 97 -21.89 3.55 -8.64
CA TYR A 97 -21.82 4.92 -9.13
C TYR A 97 -20.57 5.22 -9.96
N GLN A 98 -19.65 4.25 -10.10
CA GLN A 98 -18.39 4.44 -10.83
C GLN A 98 -17.58 5.62 -10.30
N CYS A 99 -17.60 5.82 -8.96
CA CYS A 99 -16.86 6.90 -8.30
C CYS A 99 -15.34 6.63 -8.40
N PRO A 100 -14.56 7.52 -9.05
CA PRO A 100 -13.14 7.27 -9.28
C PRO A 100 -12.31 7.25 -7.97
N GLU A 101 -12.63 8.13 -7.03
CA GLU A 101 -12.01 8.16 -5.70
C GLU A 101 -12.27 6.85 -4.94
N ALA A 102 -13.47 6.28 -5.05
CA ALA A 102 -13.80 5.03 -4.38
C ALA A 102 -12.96 3.85 -4.90
N TYR A 103 -12.65 3.85 -6.19
CA TYR A 103 -11.72 2.90 -6.78
C TYR A 103 -10.30 3.05 -6.21
N GLU A 104 -9.77 4.28 -6.08
CA GLU A 104 -8.47 4.49 -5.44
C GLU A 104 -8.48 4.06 -3.97
N ASN A 105 -9.54 4.40 -3.22
CA ASN A 105 -9.65 4.03 -1.81
C ASN A 105 -9.62 2.51 -1.60
N LEU A 106 -10.24 1.73 -2.51
CA LEU A 106 -10.14 0.27 -2.48
C LEU A 106 -8.70 -0.20 -2.73
N TYR A 107 -7.99 0.40 -3.68
CA TYR A 107 -6.57 0.11 -3.89
C TYR A 107 -5.74 0.37 -2.62
N ILE A 108 -5.92 1.54 -2.00
CA ILE A 108 -5.20 1.91 -0.77
C ILE A 108 -5.48 0.91 0.35
N ILE A 109 -6.76 0.61 0.61
CA ILE A 109 -7.17 -0.29 1.69
C ILE A 109 -6.56 -1.69 1.50
N LEU A 110 -6.58 -2.24 0.28
CA LEU A 110 -6.06 -3.57 -0.01
C LEU A 110 -4.53 -3.68 0.05
N ASN A 111 -3.81 -2.56 -0.09
CA ASN A 111 -2.34 -2.52 0.02
C ASN A 111 -1.83 -2.02 1.38
N THR A 112 -2.73 -1.59 2.28
CA THR A 112 -2.33 -1.04 3.58
C THR A 112 -2.02 -2.14 4.59
N SER A 113 -0.76 -2.21 5.04
CA SER A 113 -0.30 -3.16 6.05
C SER A 113 -0.55 -2.68 7.48
N ILE A 114 -1.81 -2.74 7.92
CA ILE A 114 -2.21 -2.40 9.30
C ILE A 114 -2.73 -3.61 10.08
N THR A 115 -2.71 -3.50 11.41
CA THR A 115 -3.33 -4.43 12.35
C THR A 115 -4.32 -3.67 13.22
N ILE A 116 -5.58 -4.09 13.24
CA ILE A 116 -6.64 -3.49 14.07
C ILE A 116 -7.08 -4.54 15.08
N ASN A 117 -6.97 -4.25 16.38
CA ASN A 117 -7.37 -5.18 17.45
C ASN A 117 -6.76 -6.59 17.31
N GLY A 118 -5.50 -6.68 16.86
CA GLY A 118 -4.79 -7.95 16.63
C GLY A 118 -5.12 -8.64 15.31
N ILE A 119 -6.01 -8.08 14.49
CA ILE A 119 -6.39 -8.61 13.17
C ILE A 119 -5.55 -7.93 12.09
N LYS A 120 -4.73 -8.71 11.39
CA LYS A 120 -3.95 -8.23 10.24
C LYS A 120 -4.87 -8.03 9.04
N MET A 121 -4.91 -6.82 8.50
CA MET A 121 -5.76 -6.48 7.36
C MET A 121 -5.13 -6.81 6.00
N TYR A 122 -3.80 -6.82 5.92
CA TYR A 122 -3.09 -7.08 4.67
C TYR A 122 -2.97 -8.58 4.38
N SER A 123 -3.61 -9.02 3.29
CA SER A 123 -3.70 -10.43 2.91
C SER A 123 -2.39 -10.98 2.33
N ASN A 124 -1.67 -10.18 1.53
CA ASN A 124 -0.43 -10.59 0.85
C ASN A 124 -0.58 -11.81 -0.07
N ASP A 125 -1.70 -11.92 -0.78
CA ASP A 125 -1.94 -12.96 -1.78
C ASP A 125 -2.16 -12.36 -3.19
N HIS A 126 -1.90 -13.16 -4.23
CA HIS A 126 -1.96 -12.70 -5.62
C HIS A 126 -3.36 -12.28 -6.06
N LEU A 127 -4.42 -12.89 -5.53
CA LEU A 127 -5.78 -12.57 -5.92
C LEU A 127 -6.16 -11.18 -5.41
N THR A 128 -5.87 -10.90 -4.13
CA THR A 128 -6.03 -9.56 -3.55
C THR A 128 -5.16 -8.52 -4.25
N GLU A 129 -3.93 -8.88 -4.63
CA GLU A 129 -3.05 -8.01 -5.42
C GLU A 129 -3.67 -7.67 -6.79
N TYR A 130 -4.26 -8.63 -7.48
CA TYR A 130 -4.94 -8.38 -8.76
C TYR A 130 -6.18 -7.52 -8.59
N PHE A 131 -6.99 -7.73 -7.54
CA PHE A 131 -8.11 -6.85 -7.23
C PHE A 131 -7.66 -5.41 -6.96
N SER A 132 -6.60 -5.22 -6.18
CA SER A 132 -6.11 -3.88 -5.87
C SER A 132 -5.59 -3.16 -7.12
N LYS A 133 -4.84 -3.87 -7.98
CA LYS A 133 -4.35 -3.34 -9.25
C LYS A 133 -5.47 -3.04 -10.25
N PHE A 134 -6.52 -3.86 -10.30
CA PHE A 134 -7.74 -3.57 -11.04
C PHE A 134 -8.34 -2.23 -10.61
N TYR A 135 -8.52 -2.03 -9.30
CA TYR A 135 -9.13 -0.81 -8.78
C TYR A 135 -8.29 0.45 -9.06
N LEU A 136 -6.97 0.38 -8.90
CA LEU A 136 -6.08 1.50 -9.24
C LEU A 136 -6.16 1.87 -10.71
N LEU A 137 -6.08 0.87 -11.60
CA LEU A 137 -6.23 1.11 -13.04
C LEU A 137 -7.59 1.68 -13.37
N LYS A 138 -8.65 1.22 -12.71
CA LYS A 138 -10.01 1.72 -12.95
C LYS A 138 -10.16 3.18 -12.53
N ALA A 139 -9.58 3.58 -11.39
CA ALA A 139 -9.54 4.98 -10.96
C ALA A 139 -8.80 5.86 -11.99
N TYR A 140 -7.66 5.38 -12.49
CA TYR A 140 -6.86 6.05 -13.50
C TYR A 140 -7.58 6.16 -14.85
N GLU A 141 -8.22 5.09 -15.32
CA GLU A 141 -9.05 5.09 -16.54
C GLU A 141 -10.17 6.13 -16.49
N LEU A 142 -10.74 6.35 -15.31
CA LEU A 142 -11.78 7.35 -15.07
C LEU A 142 -11.23 8.77 -14.91
N GLY A 143 -9.91 8.94 -15.01
CA GLY A 143 -9.25 10.25 -14.98
C GLY A 143 -9.04 10.81 -13.57
N TYR A 144 -9.03 9.98 -12.53
CA TYR A 144 -8.80 10.47 -11.17
C TYR A 144 -7.35 10.91 -10.98
N ASP A 145 -7.16 12.17 -10.58
CA ASP A 145 -5.83 12.78 -10.53
C ASP A 145 -4.91 12.13 -9.49
N ASN A 146 -5.44 11.78 -8.30
CA ASN A 146 -4.63 11.15 -7.25
C ASN A 146 -4.07 9.79 -7.70
N ALA A 147 -4.84 9.04 -8.50
CA ALA A 147 -4.43 7.72 -9.00
C ALA A 147 -3.21 7.80 -9.93
N LYS A 148 -2.94 8.97 -10.54
CA LYS A 148 -1.76 9.17 -11.39
C LYS A 148 -0.47 9.00 -10.60
N TYR A 149 -0.42 9.36 -9.33
CA TYR A 149 0.78 9.14 -8.54
C TYR A 149 0.97 7.65 -8.24
N SER A 150 -0.08 7.00 -7.74
CA SER A 150 -0.03 5.59 -7.35
C SER A 150 0.18 4.62 -8.51
N ILE A 151 -0.23 4.98 -9.74
CA ILE A 151 -0.06 4.10 -10.90
C ILE A 151 1.41 3.90 -11.26
N HIS A 152 2.22 4.95 -11.20
CA HIS A 152 3.65 4.85 -11.46
C HIS A 152 4.37 4.07 -10.36
N GLU A 153 3.94 4.19 -9.11
CA GLU A 153 4.47 3.38 -8.01
C GLU A 153 4.12 1.89 -8.16
N ALA A 154 2.89 1.57 -8.55
CA ALA A 154 2.40 0.20 -8.62
C ALA A 154 2.90 -0.58 -9.86
N PHE A 155 3.12 0.10 -10.99
CA PHE A 155 3.45 -0.54 -12.27
C PHE A 155 4.80 -0.13 -12.85
N GLY A 156 5.39 0.98 -12.39
CA GLY A 156 6.48 1.66 -13.09
C GLY A 156 6.01 2.38 -14.36
N ASP A 157 6.89 3.18 -14.96
CA ASP A 157 6.52 4.08 -16.06
C ASP A 157 6.18 3.36 -17.38
N ASP A 158 6.85 2.26 -17.68
CA ASP A 158 6.76 1.58 -18.98
C ASP A 158 5.76 0.39 -19.01
N ASN A 159 5.21 -0.01 -17.85
CA ASN A 159 4.42 -1.26 -17.74
C ASN A 159 2.99 -1.05 -17.29
N ILE A 160 2.45 0.17 -17.40
CA ILE A 160 1.05 0.45 -17.05
C ILE A 160 0.13 -0.23 -18.07
N PRO A 161 -0.72 -1.19 -17.66
CA PRO A 161 -1.68 -1.78 -18.58
C PRO A 161 -2.64 -0.72 -19.11
N SER A 162 -2.99 -0.80 -20.39
CA SER A 162 -3.88 0.19 -21.01
C SER A 162 -5.29 0.20 -20.45
N LYS A 163 -5.74 -0.93 -19.86
CA LYS A 163 -7.07 -1.08 -19.29
C LYS A 163 -7.08 -1.92 -18.02
N SER A 164 -7.99 -1.57 -17.11
CA SER A 164 -8.31 -2.29 -15.88
C SER A 164 -8.78 -3.73 -16.16
N SER A 165 -9.42 -3.98 -17.31
CA SER A 165 -9.87 -5.32 -17.71
C SER A 165 -8.75 -6.36 -17.77
N PHE A 166 -7.50 -5.93 -17.96
CA PHE A 166 -6.32 -6.82 -17.87
C PHE A 166 -6.28 -7.59 -16.54
N TYR A 167 -6.60 -6.92 -15.42
CA TYR A 167 -6.62 -7.59 -14.11
C TYR A 167 -7.90 -8.39 -13.85
N LEU A 168 -9.01 -8.05 -14.51
CA LEU A 168 -10.20 -8.92 -14.48
C LEU A 168 -9.88 -10.29 -15.11
N GLU A 169 -9.20 -10.30 -16.25
CA GLU A 169 -8.78 -11.55 -16.91
C GLU A 169 -7.85 -12.38 -16.00
N LYS A 170 -6.95 -11.72 -15.26
CA LYS A 170 -6.05 -12.38 -14.29
C LYS A 170 -6.78 -12.96 -13.09
N ILE A 171 -7.78 -12.23 -12.56
CA ILE A 171 -8.65 -12.71 -11.48
C ILE A 171 -9.42 -13.96 -11.93
N GLU A 172 -10.01 -13.93 -13.13
CA GLU A 172 -10.74 -15.08 -13.67
C GLU A 172 -9.82 -16.30 -13.91
N GLU A 173 -8.60 -16.08 -14.41
CA GLU A 173 -7.59 -17.11 -14.59
C GLU A 173 -7.27 -17.81 -13.26
N GLU A 174 -7.08 -17.03 -12.19
CA GLU A 174 -6.78 -17.56 -10.86
C GLU A 174 -7.92 -18.43 -10.32
N TYR A 175 -9.17 -18.00 -10.47
CA TYR A 175 -10.34 -18.81 -10.06
C TYR A 175 -10.46 -20.11 -10.85
N ARG A 176 -10.21 -20.10 -12.16
CA ARG A 176 -10.19 -21.35 -12.97
C ARG A 176 -9.10 -22.32 -12.50
N ASN A 177 -7.93 -21.79 -12.15
CA ASN A 177 -6.82 -22.60 -11.64
C ASN A 177 -7.12 -23.21 -10.27
N MET A 178 -7.90 -22.55 -9.42
CA MET A 178 -8.34 -23.12 -8.14
C MET A 178 -9.32 -24.27 -8.35
N GLN A 179 -10.33 -24.09 -9.20
CA GLN A 179 -11.35 -25.12 -9.48
C GLN A 179 -10.75 -26.40 -10.08
N THR A 180 -9.77 -26.26 -10.99
CA THR A 180 -9.09 -27.41 -11.61
C THR A 180 -8.20 -28.17 -10.63
N LYS A 181 -7.63 -27.51 -9.61
CA LYS A 181 -6.86 -28.19 -8.55
C LYS A 181 -7.77 -29.00 -7.62
N ASP A 182 -8.97 -28.50 -7.33
CA ASP A 182 -9.93 -29.19 -6.46
C ASP A 182 -10.57 -30.40 -7.14
N PHE A 183 -10.70 -30.40 -8.47
CA PHE A 183 -11.20 -31.56 -9.24
C PHE A 183 -10.17 -32.71 -9.35
N ASN A 184 -8.88 -32.43 -9.16
CA ASN A 184 -7.79 -33.40 -9.27
C ASN A 184 -7.30 -33.94 -7.91
N ARG A 185 -8.02 -33.65 -6.82
CA ARG A 185 -7.79 -34.21 -5.48
C ARG A 185 -8.86 -35.23 -5.12
#